data_AF-A0A2W5TF99-F1
#
_entry.id   AF-A0A2W5TF99-F1
#
_cell.length_a   1.000
_cell.length_b   1.000
_cell.length_c   1.000
_cell.angle_alpha   90.00
_cell.angle_beta   90.00
_cell.angle_gamma   90.00
#
_symmetry.space_group_name_H-M   'P 1'
#
loop_
_entity.id
_entity.type
_entity.pdbx_description
1 polymer ?
#
loop_
_entity_poly.entity_id
_entity_poly.type
_entity_poly.pdbx_seq_one_letter_code
_entity_poly.pdbx_strand_id
1 'polypeptide(L)'
;MHAWIEENAHVTILRSAVAPRDCFGQAHPVSGRVFSVAALVFGLTTFTVYAVAPQRVQSDSIWSIPLALTLLQDGSLTLDRYADTCARVPHGCSTLNGHLRPEFPIATSLIAAIPLALVEGVVHVWPWPNRAFERWETHAHARGDITLDFFDVTENLIASGVVALAAVFFFLAALRRLGTVRGALMAAVVFAFGTSLFSTASRVLWQHGPALLFATIALWLSLRVSTRRGLLLLGVCLGAAWVCRPTMALFGLAMCWPLWCTHRWVNHCRRTSPRRGSVRRRSGKRSPEIW
;
A
#
# COMPACT_ATOMS: atom_id res chain seq x y z
N MET A 1 37.18 -8.16 7.21
CA MET A 1 37.17 -6.93 6.39
C MET A 1 36.80 -7.18 4.91
N HIS A 2 37.01 -8.39 4.35
CA HIS A 2 36.57 -8.72 2.98
C HIS A 2 35.06 -8.97 2.81
N ALA A 3 34.36 -9.45 3.84
CA ALA A 3 32.91 -9.69 3.78
C ALA A 3 32.05 -8.41 3.73
N TRP A 4 32.61 -7.26 4.16
CA TRP A 4 31.90 -5.97 4.19
C TRP A 4 31.92 -5.25 2.83
N ILE A 5 32.84 -5.64 1.93
CA ILE A 5 32.96 -5.06 0.58
C ILE A 5 32.01 -5.76 -0.40
N GLU A 6 31.76 -7.06 -0.23
CA GLU A 6 30.86 -7.81 -1.12
C GLU A 6 29.39 -7.41 -0.96
N GLU A 7 28.94 -7.12 0.26
CA GLU A 7 27.55 -6.71 0.51
C GLU A 7 27.22 -5.35 -0.14
N ASN A 8 28.21 -4.46 -0.27
CA ASN A 8 28.09 -3.18 -0.98
C ASN A 8 28.16 -3.31 -2.52
N ALA A 9 28.74 -4.40 -3.05
CA ALA A 9 28.78 -4.66 -4.48
C ALA A 9 27.41 -5.09 -5.04
N HIS A 10 26.58 -5.77 -4.23
CA HIS A 10 25.21 -6.12 -4.61
C HIS A 10 24.30 -4.88 -4.75
N VAL A 11 24.53 -3.84 -3.95
CA VAL A 11 23.78 -2.57 -4.01
C VAL A 11 24.25 -1.67 -5.16
N THR A 12 25.55 -1.73 -5.51
CA THR A 12 26.12 -0.89 -6.57
C THR A 12 25.75 -1.37 -7.97
N ILE A 13 25.61 -2.68 -8.19
CA ILE A 13 25.26 -3.22 -9.52
C ILE A 13 23.76 -3.04 -9.85
N LEU A 14 22.88 -3.02 -8.84
CA LEU A 14 21.49 -2.59 -9.03
C LEU A 14 21.37 -1.10 -9.40
N ARG A 15 22.37 -0.27 -9.08
CA ARG A 15 22.41 1.15 -9.49
C ARG A 15 22.76 1.35 -10.97
N SER A 16 23.43 0.41 -11.63
CA SER A 16 23.87 0.55 -13.02
C SER A 16 22.93 -0.10 -14.05
N ALA A 17 22.12 -1.07 -13.64
CA ALA A 17 21.20 -1.77 -14.55
C ALA A 17 19.81 -1.10 -14.69
N VAL A 18 19.46 -0.14 -13.82
CA VAL A 18 18.12 0.49 -13.79
C VAL A 18 18.18 2.02 -13.95
N ALA A 19 19.36 2.62 -13.97
CA ALA A 19 19.50 4.06 -14.19
C ALA A 19 20.08 4.31 -15.59
N PRO A 20 19.32 4.90 -16.55
CA PRO A 20 19.95 5.85 -17.44
C PRO A 20 20.44 6.99 -16.56
N ARG A 21 21.69 6.89 -16.09
CA ARG A 21 22.41 8.05 -15.62
C ARG A 21 22.55 8.94 -16.85
N ASP A 22 22.10 10.19 -16.71
CA ASP A 22 22.46 11.32 -17.57
C ASP A 22 21.48 11.78 -18.68
N CYS A 23 20.26 11.20 -18.80
CA CYS A 23 19.23 11.77 -19.70
C CYS A 23 18.08 12.53 -19.00
N PHE A 24 17.98 12.47 -17.68
CA PHE A 24 17.02 13.29 -16.93
C PHE A 24 17.75 14.53 -16.44
N GLY A 25 17.46 15.67 -17.08
CA GLY A 25 18.05 16.96 -16.77
C GLY A 25 18.09 17.22 -15.28
N GLN A 26 19.17 17.87 -14.83
CA GLN A 26 19.38 18.26 -13.45
C GLN A 26 18.19 19.07 -12.94
N ALA A 27 17.22 18.40 -12.33
CA ALA A 27 16.12 19.05 -11.66
C ALA A 27 16.73 19.81 -10.48
N HIS A 28 16.56 21.13 -10.47
CA HIS A 28 16.95 21.98 -9.35
C HIS A 28 16.46 21.36 -8.03
N PRO A 29 17.28 21.39 -6.95
CA PRO A 29 16.90 20.80 -5.68
C PRO A 29 15.76 21.63 -5.06
N VAL A 30 14.53 21.31 -5.44
CA VAL A 30 13.33 21.79 -4.74
C VAL A 30 13.38 21.17 -3.33
N SER A 31 13.20 22.02 -2.31
CA SER A 31 13.38 21.59 -0.91
C SER A 31 12.39 20.48 -0.55
N GLY A 32 12.83 19.51 0.26
CA GLY A 32 11.99 18.40 0.71
C GLY A 32 10.70 18.84 1.41
N ARG A 33 10.68 20.05 2.00
CA ARG A 33 9.48 20.64 2.62
C ARG A 33 8.37 20.94 1.61
N VAL A 34 8.72 21.44 0.42
CA VAL A 34 7.73 21.76 -0.62
C VAL A 34 7.00 20.50 -1.08
N PHE A 35 7.72 19.38 -1.20
CA PHE A 35 7.11 18.10 -1.56
C PHE A 35 6.16 17.56 -0.49
N SER A 36 6.53 17.68 0.79
CA SER A 36 5.66 17.26 1.89
C SER A 36 4.38 18.09 1.97
N VAL A 37 4.48 19.41 1.79
CA VAL A 37 3.30 20.30 1.79
C VAL A 37 2.41 19.98 0.58
N ALA A 38 2.97 19.82 -0.62
CA ALA A 38 2.18 19.48 -1.81
C ALA A 38 1.45 18.13 -1.66
N ALA A 39 2.12 17.11 -1.13
CA ALA A 39 1.51 15.81 -0.87
C ALA A 39 0.37 15.90 0.17
N LEU A 40 0.58 16.67 1.25
CA LEU A 40 -0.43 16.89 2.27
C LEU A 40 -1.66 17.61 1.72
N VAL A 41 -1.45 18.73 1.03
CA VAL A 41 -2.54 19.52 0.44
C VAL A 41 -3.31 18.69 -0.60
N PHE A 42 -2.62 17.97 -1.48
CA PHE A 42 -3.24 17.08 -2.45
C PHE A 42 -4.05 15.97 -1.77
N GLY A 43 -3.48 15.32 -0.75
CA GLY A 43 -4.14 14.27 0.01
C GLY A 43 -5.40 14.75 0.72
N LEU A 44 -5.32 15.87 1.45
CA LEU A 44 -6.46 16.46 2.15
C LEU A 44 -7.56 16.93 1.20
N THR A 45 -7.18 17.55 0.07
CA THR A 45 -8.15 17.97 -0.96
C THR A 45 -8.86 16.75 -1.56
N THR A 46 -8.09 15.72 -1.93
CA THR A 46 -8.64 14.48 -2.50
C THR A 46 -9.56 13.77 -1.52
N PHE A 47 -9.14 13.63 -0.25
CA PHE A 47 -9.96 13.08 0.81
C PHE A 47 -11.28 13.85 0.98
N THR A 48 -11.21 15.18 1.04
CA THR A 48 -12.39 16.03 1.23
C THR A 48 -13.37 15.87 0.07
N VAL A 49 -12.89 15.97 -1.18
CA VAL A 49 -13.72 15.76 -2.37
C VAL A 49 -14.35 14.37 -2.36
N TYR A 50 -13.59 13.36 -1.94
CA TYR A 50 -14.11 12.01 -1.86
C TYR A 50 -15.19 11.84 -0.78
N ALA A 51 -14.98 12.38 0.42
CA ALA A 51 -15.88 12.25 1.55
C ALA A 51 -17.23 12.98 1.34
N VAL A 52 -17.22 14.10 0.61
CA VAL A 52 -18.45 14.88 0.38
C VAL A 52 -19.27 14.43 -0.83
N ALA A 53 -18.68 13.64 -1.73
CA ALA A 53 -19.40 13.20 -2.93
C ALA A 53 -20.52 12.20 -2.58
N PRO A 54 -21.76 12.41 -3.09
CA PRO A 54 -22.98 11.82 -2.52
C PRO A 54 -23.22 10.35 -2.86
N GLN A 55 -22.57 9.81 -3.90
CA GLN A 55 -22.85 8.47 -4.40
C GLN A 55 -22.31 7.42 -3.45
N ARG A 56 -23.19 6.63 -2.83
CA ARG A 56 -22.83 5.51 -1.96
C ARG A 56 -23.74 4.35 -2.32
N VAL A 57 -23.15 3.26 -2.81
CA VAL A 57 -23.89 2.06 -3.18
C VAL A 57 -23.19 0.90 -2.51
N GLN A 58 -23.71 0.51 -1.34
CA GLN A 58 -23.23 -0.65 -0.59
C GLN A 58 -23.74 -1.92 -1.25
N SER A 59 -22.86 -2.92 -1.37
CA SER A 59 -23.21 -4.26 -1.82
C SER A 59 -22.20 -5.26 -1.26
N ASP A 60 -21.15 -5.60 -1.98
CA ASP A 60 -20.14 -6.58 -1.53
C ASP A 60 -19.36 -6.09 -0.30
N SER A 61 -19.38 -4.78 -0.05
CA SER A 61 -18.70 -4.18 1.09
C SER A 61 -19.57 -4.06 2.35
N ILE A 62 -20.85 -4.46 2.30
CA ILE A 62 -21.85 -4.21 3.35
C ILE A 62 -21.45 -4.78 4.73
N TRP A 63 -20.69 -5.88 4.75
CA TRP A 63 -20.21 -6.52 5.98
C TRP A 63 -18.83 -6.01 6.45
N SER A 64 -18.22 -5.05 5.74
CA SER A 64 -16.85 -4.61 6.04
C SER A 64 -16.75 -3.93 7.40
N ILE A 65 -17.68 -3.03 7.72
CA ILE A 65 -17.74 -2.33 9.02
C ILE A 65 -18.24 -3.28 10.13
N PRO A 66 -19.36 -4.02 9.96
CA PRO A 66 -19.80 -5.00 10.97
C PRO A 66 -18.72 -6.01 11.39
N LEU A 67 -17.95 -6.56 10.44
CA LEU A 67 -16.85 -7.49 10.75
C LEU A 67 -15.67 -6.80 11.43
N ALA A 68 -15.38 -5.54 11.07
CA ALA A 68 -14.34 -4.79 11.79
C ALA A 68 -14.74 -4.58 13.26
N LEU A 69 -16.02 -4.32 13.52
CA LEU A 69 -16.55 -4.17 14.88
C LEU A 69 -16.54 -5.50 15.66
N THR A 70 -16.85 -6.65 15.04
CA THR A 70 -16.73 -7.96 15.70
C THR A 70 -15.29 -8.25 16.10
N LEU A 71 -14.32 -7.87 15.26
CA LEU A 71 -12.91 -8.05 15.55
C LEU A 71 -12.48 -7.18 16.74
N LEU A 72 -12.88 -5.91 16.77
CA LEU A 72 -12.48 -4.98 17.82
C LEU A 72 -13.15 -5.31 19.17
N GLN A 73 -14.43 -5.66 19.15
CA GLN A 73 -15.23 -5.81 20.36
C GLN A 73 -15.21 -7.24 20.91
N ASP A 74 -15.27 -8.24 20.03
CA ASP A 74 -15.41 -9.65 20.42
C ASP A 74 -14.12 -10.45 20.15
N GLY A 75 -13.12 -9.86 19.48
CA GLY A 75 -11.90 -10.58 19.07
C GLY A 75 -12.15 -11.65 18.01
N SER A 76 -13.30 -11.62 17.32
CA SER A 76 -13.73 -12.66 16.39
C SER A 76 -13.82 -12.16 14.94
N LEU A 77 -13.52 -13.07 14.01
CA LEU A 77 -13.70 -12.89 12.56
C LEU A 77 -14.98 -13.56 12.06
N THR A 78 -16.03 -13.58 12.89
CA THR A 78 -17.35 -14.14 12.58
C THR A 78 -18.42 -13.07 12.65
N LEU A 79 -19.52 -13.28 11.94
CA LEU A 79 -20.72 -12.44 11.93
C LEU A 79 -21.83 -12.98 12.84
N ASP A 80 -21.50 -13.90 13.75
CA ASP A 80 -22.47 -14.62 14.60
C ASP A 80 -23.36 -13.66 15.40
N ARG A 81 -22.80 -12.54 15.86
CA ARG A 81 -23.55 -11.51 16.60
C ARG A 81 -24.65 -10.82 15.77
N TYR A 82 -24.62 -10.95 14.45
CA TYR A 82 -25.57 -10.37 13.52
C TYR A 82 -26.42 -11.45 12.82
N ALA A 83 -26.62 -12.60 13.47
CA ALA A 83 -27.34 -13.73 12.88
C ALA A 83 -28.69 -13.37 12.27
N ASP A 84 -29.50 -12.57 12.98
CA ASP A 84 -30.81 -12.12 12.48
C ASP A 84 -30.66 -11.24 11.22
N THR A 85 -29.66 -10.37 11.20
CA THR A 85 -29.35 -9.54 10.03
C THR A 85 -28.88 -10.39 8.84
N CYS A 86 -28.01 -11.38 9.06
CA CYS A 86 -27.60 -12.31 8.01
C CYS A 86 -28.78 -13.14 7.48
N ALA A 87 -29.76 -13.50 8.32
CA ALA A 87 -30.97 -14.19 7.88
C ALA A 87 -31.86 -13.29 7.01
N ARG A 88 -31.97 -11.99 7.34
CA ARG A 88 -32.73 -11.00 6.56
C ARG A 88 -32.01 -10.54 5.30
N VAL A 89 -30.69 -10.43 5.33
CA VAL A 89 -29.83 -9.99 4.23
C VAL A 89 -28.72 -11.04 4.02
N PRO A 90 -29.01 -12.12 3.28
CA PRO A 90 -28.05 -13.22 3.12
C PRO A 90 -26.82 -12.86 2.28
N HIS A 91 -26.89 -11.81 1.46
CA HIS A 91 -25.81 -11.42 0.53
C HIS A 91 -24.48 -11.21 1.27
N GLY A 92 -23.44 -11.92 0.85
CA GLY A 92 -22.10 -11.79 1.43
C GLY A 92 -21.93 -12.41 2.82
N CYS A 93 -22.93 -13.15 3.34
CA CYS A 93 -22.86 -13.89 4.60
C CYS A 93 -23.05 -15.39 4.33
N SER A 94 -22.12 -16.22 4.79
CA SER A 94 -22.15 -17.67 4.60
C SER A 94 -21.84 -18.42 5.89
N THR A 95 -22.40 -19.63 6.03
CA THR A 95 -22.13 -20.49 7.18
C THR A 95 -20.96 -21.42 6.88
N LEU A 96 -19.90 -21.32 7.67
CA LEU A 96 -18.72 -22.20 7.59
C LEU A 96 -18.39 -22.75 8.98
N ASN A 97 -18.40 -24.08 9.12
CA ASN A 97 -18.15 -24.79 10.39
C ASN A 97 -19.08 -24.33 11.53
N GLY A 98 -20.35 -24.08 11.23
CA GLY A 98 -21.34 -23.64 12.22
C GLY A 98 -21.26 -22.16 12.61
N HIS A 99 -20.34 -21.40 12.01
CA HIS A 99 -20.20 -19.96 12.24
C HIS A 99 -20.53 -19.15 10.99
N LEU A 100 -21.17 -18.00 11.17
CA LEU A 100 -21.43 -17.02 10.11
C LEU A 100 -20.15 -16.26 9.78
N ARG A 101 -19.81 -16.18 8.50
CA ARG A 101 -18.61 -15.51 8.00
C ARG A 101 -18.89 -14.70 6.74
N PRO A 102 -18.11 -13.64 6.50
CA PRO A 102 -18.18 -12.92 5.24
C PRO A 102 -17.71 -13.83 4.09
N GLU A 103 -18.39 -13.76 2.95
CA GLU A 103 -17.94 -14.42 1.72
C GLU A 103 -16.75 -13.68 1.09
N PHE A 104 -16.65 -12.38 1.34
CA PHE A 104 -15.61 -11.51 0.79
C PHE A 104 -14.34 -11.50 1.65
N PRO A 105 -13.15 -11.17 1.07
CA PRO A 105 -11.90 -11.17 1.80
C PRO A 105 -11.90 -10.26 3.05
N ILE A 106 -11.51 -10.83 4.19
CA ILE A 106 -11.52 -10.16 5.50
C ILE A 106 -10.54 -8.99 5.62
N ALA A 107 -9.52 -8.92 4.75
CA ALA A 107 -8.46 -7.92 4.87
C ALA A 107 -8.97 -6.47 4.82
N THR A 108 -10.05 -6.24 4.08
CA THR A 108 -10.72 -4.94 4.02
C THR A 108 -11.21 -4.51 5.40
N SER A 109 -11.87 -5.41 6.14
CA SER A 109 -12.32 -5.17 7.52
C SER A 109 -11.16 -5.04 8.50
N LEU A 110 -10.07 -5.79 8.32
CA LEU A 110 -8.87 -5.64 9.16
C LEU A 110 -8.30 -4.22 9.05
N ILE A 111 -8.31 -3.64 7.85
CA ILE A 111 -7.82 -2.29 7.61
C ILE A 111 -8.81 -1.26 8.14
N ALA A 112 -10.12 -1.52 8.01
CA ALA A 112 -11.17 -0.68 8.60
C ALA A 112 -11.09 -0.65 10.14
N ALA A 113 -10.67 -1.75 10.77
CA ALA A 113 -10.53 -1.84 12.21
C ALA A 113 -9.50 -0.84 12.78
N ILE A 114 -8.49 -0.44 12.00
CA ILE A 114 -7.47 0.52 12.45
C ILE A 114 -8.07 1.91 12.75
N PRO A 115 -8.69 2.63 11.79
CA PRO A 115 -9.31 3.91 12.09
C PRO A 115 -10.48 3.79 13.08
N LEU A 116 -11.22 2.67 13.08
CA LEU A 116 -12.28 2.44 14.08
C LEU A 116 -11.73 2.33 15.50
N ALA A 117 -10.65 1.56 15.70
CA ALA A 117 -9.97 1.45 17.00
C ALA A 117 -9.40 2.79 17.48
N LEU A 118 -8.90 3.61 16.57
CA LEU A 118 -8.44 4.96 16.91
C LEU A 118 -9.59 5.84 17.39
N VAL A 119 -10.76 5.77 16.74
CA VAL A 119 -11.94 6.52 17.16
C VAL A 119 -12.45 6.03 18.52
N GLU A 120 -12.63 4.72 18.71
CA GLU A 120 -13.04 4.13 19.99
C GLU A 120 -12.05 4.49 21.12
N GLY A 121 -10.75 4.40 20.85
CA GLY A 121 -9.71 4.72 21.83
C GLY A 121 -9.65 6.20 22.21
N VAL A 122 -9.76 7.12 21.24
CA VAL A 122 -9.77 8.56 21.52
C VAL A 122 -10.98 8.94 22.37
N VAL A 123 -12.15 8.38 22.07
CA VAL A 123 -13.36 8.66 22.84
C VAL A 123 -13.27 8.13 24.25
N HIS A 124 -12.71 6.93 24.44
CA HIS A 124 -12.55 6.37 25.78
C HIS A 124 -11.69 7.25 26.69
N VAL A 125 -10.70 7.94 26.13
CA VAL A 125 -9.81 8.86 26.85
C VAL A 125 -10.39 10.28 26.96
N TRP A 126 -11.14 10.72 25.96
CA TRP A 126 -11.71 12.06 25.87
C TRP A 126 -13.18 12.00 25.45
N PRO A 127 -14.10 11.74 26.41
CA PRO A 127 -15.52 11.65 26.12
C PRO A 127 -16.05 13.01 25.67
N TRP A 128 -16.20 13.18 24.36
CA TRP A 128 -16.77 14.38 23.77
C TRP A 128 -18.30 14.24 23.75
N PRO A 129 -19.07 15.16 24.36
CA PRO A 129 -20.53 15.09 24.31
C PRO A 129 -21.00 15.41 22.89
N ASN A 130 -21.15 14.38 22.06
CA ASN A 130 -21.61 14.49 20.69
C ASN A 130 -22.71 13.45 20.45
N ARG A 131 -23.96 13.92 20.31
CA ARG A 131 -25.14 13.08 20.04
C ARG A 131 -24.98 12.19 18.80
N ALA A 132 -24.25 12.66 17.78
CA ALA A 132 -23.99 11.85 16.60
C ALA A 132 -23.10 10.65 16.92
N PHE A 133 -22.13 10.86 17.82
CA PHE A 133 -21.24 9.80 18.29
C PHE A 133 -21.98 8.82 19.20
N GLU A 134 -22.76 9.29 20.18
CA GLU A 134 -23.58 8.41 21.05
C GLU A 134 -24.51 7.52 20.22
N ARG A 135 -25.13 8.08 19.18
CA ARG A 135 -25.93 7.32 18.21
C ARG A 135 -25.09 6.29 17.48
N TRP A 136 -23.90 6.66 17.01
CA TRP A 136 -22.98 5.75 16.33
C TRP A 136 -22.54 4.59 17.23
N GLU A 137 -22.12 4.89 18.46
CA GLU A 137 -21.70 3.91 19.47
C GLU A 137 -22.84 2.92 19.79
N THR A 138 -24.06 3.43 19.96
CA THR A 138 -25.26 2.57 20.18
C THR A 138 -25.43 1.56 19.04
N HIS A 139 -25.26 1.98 17.79
CA HIS A 139 -25.38 1.07 16.63
C HIS A 139 -24.15 0.18 16.49
N ALA A 140 -22.94 0.66 16.84
CA ALA A 140 -21.71 -0.12 16.80
C ALA A 140 -21.71 -1.28 17.81
N HIS A 141 -22.41 -1.13 18.94
CA HIS A 141 -22.57 -2.17 19.95
C HIS A 141 -23.86 -2.99 19.81
N ALA A 142 -24.71 -2.67 18.83
CA ALA A 142 -25.92 -3.43 18.56
C ALA A 142 -25.61 -4.88 18.15
N ARG A 143 -26.54 -5.78 18.44
CA ARG A 143 -26.49 -7.22 18.14
C ARG A 143 -27.85 -7.67 17.58
N GLY A 144 -27.87 -8.79 16.86
CA GLY A 144 -29.05 -9.34 16.23
C GLY A 144 -29.39 -8.61 14.94
N ASP A 145 -30.56 -7.98 14.89
CA ASP A 145 -31.06 -7.23 13.74
C ASP A 145 -30.56 -5.77 13.75
N ILE A 146 -29.69 -5.43 12.80
CA ILE A 146 -29.09 -4.11 12.65
C ILE A 146 -29.43 -3.49 11.29
N THR A 147 -29.47 -2.16 11.26
CA THR A 147 -29.63 -1.41 10.00
C THR A 147 -28.27 -1.22 9.35
N LEU A 148 -27.94 -2.04 8.34
CA LEU A 148 -26.62 -2.01 7.67
C LEU A 148 -26.32 -0.65 7.02
N ASP A 149 -27.33 -0.02 6.44
CA ASP A 149 -27.21 1.31 5.79
C ASP A 149 -26.77 2.41 6.77
N PHE A 150 -26.90 2.20 8.07
CA PHE A 150 -26.41 3.15 9.08
C PHE A 150 -24.90 3.38 8.98
N PHE A 151 -24.14 2.39 8.51
CA PHE A 151 -22.69 2.45 8.42
C PHE A 151 -22.18 3.07 7.12
N ASP A 152 -23.05 3.51 6.21
CA ASP A 152 -22.67 4.04 4.89
C ASP A 152 -21.69 5.23 4.97
N VAL A 153 -21.92 6.16 5.90
CA VAL A 153 -21.07 7.33 6.12
C VAL A 153 -19.72 6.89 6.67
N THR A 154 -19.71 6.04 7.70
CA THR A 154 -18.46 5.54 8.31
C THR A 154 -17.63 4.81 7.27
N GLU A 155 -18.26 3.95 6.49
CA GLU A 155 -17.63 3.22 5.41
C GLU A 155 -17.06 4.16 4.34
N ASN A 156 -17.85 5.15 3.90
CA ASN A 156 -17.43 6.14 2.92
C ASN A 156 -16.22 6.95 3.39
N LEU A 157 -16.18 7.36 4.66
CA LEU A 157 -15.07 8.11 5.24
C LEU A 157 -13.78 7.27 5.24
N ILE A 158 -13.86 6.01 5.66
CA ILE A 158 -12.71 5.10 5.66
C ILE A 158 -12.25 4.85 4.22
N ALA A 159 -13.17 4.55 3.30
CA ALA A 159 -12.87 4.32 1.89
C ALA A 159 -12.21 5.55 1.25
N SER A 160 -12.76 6.74 1.48
CA SER A 160 -12.21 8.01 1.03
C SER A 160 -10.78 8.22 1.54
N GLY A 161 -10.52 7.95 2.82
CA GLY A 161 -9.20 8.04 3.43
C GLY A 161 -8.19 7.07 2.79
N VAL A 162 -8.56 5.79 2.68
CA VAL A 162 -7.72 4.74 2.08
C VAL A 162 -7.35 5.08 0.63
N VAL A 163 -8.33 5.49 -0.18
CA VAL A 163 -8.10 5.80 -1.59
C VAL A 163 -7.37 7.13 -1.79
N ALA A 164 -7.59 8.13 -0.93
CA ALA A 164 -6.81 9.37 -0.94
C ALA A 164 -5.33 9.10 -0.60
N LEU A 165 -5.05 8.23 0.38
CA LEU A 165 -3.68 7.78 0.67
C LEU A 165 -3.05 7.06 -0.52
N ALA A 166 -3.81 6.20 -1.22
CA ALA A 166 -3.32 5.54 -2.44
C ALA A 166 -2.94 6.57 -3.52
N ALA A 167 -3.76 7.60 -3.72
CA ALA A 167 -3.46 8.70 -4.63
C ALA A 167 -2.20 9.49 -4.22
N VAL A 168 -1.98 9.71 -2.92
CA VAL A 168 -0.75 10.33 -2.41
C VAL A 168 0.48 9.48 -2.71
N PHE A 169 0.44 8.17 -2.46
CA PHE A 169 1.57 7.29 -2.79
C PHE A 169 1.83 7.23 -4.30
N PHE A 170 0.78 7.25 -5.12
CA PHE A 170 0.91 7.40 -6.56
C PHE A 170 1.57 8.73 -6.94
N PHE A 171 1.13 9.85 -6.36
CA PHE A 171 1.77 11.17 -6.55
C PHE A 171 3.26 11.12 -6.20
N LEU A 172 3.64 10.53 -5.07
CA LEU A 172 5.03 10.40 -4.66
C LEU A 172 5.86 9.53 -5.61
N ALA A 173 5.26 8.47 -6.17
CA ALA A 173 5.90 7.64 -7.19
C ALA A 173 6.07 8.41 -8.52
N ALA A 174 5.04 9.13 -8.95
CA ALA A 174 5.07 9.97 -10.15
C ALA A 174 6.10 11.10 -10.01
N LEU A 175 6.18 11.75 -8.84
CA LEU A 175 7.19 12.77 -8.55
C LEU A 175 8.60 12.22 -8.67
N ARG A 176 8.84 11.02 -8.15
CA ARG A 176 10.13 10.33 -8.27
C ARG A 176 10.49 10.02 -9.73
N ARG A 177 9.50 9.69 -10.55
CA ARG A 177 9.69 9.28 -11.95
C ARG A 177 9.81 10.46 -12.92
N LEU A 178 9.01 11.51 -12.73
CA LEU A 178 8.91 12.66 -13.63
C LEU A 178 9.84 13.83 -13.24
N GLY A 179 10.29 13.87 -11.97
CA GLY A 179 11.19 14.92 -11.49
C GLY A 179 10.57 16.31 -11.34
N THR A 180 9.29 16.49 -11.68
CA THR A 180 8.58 17.77 -11.59
C THR A 180 7.28 17.65 -10.80
N VAL A 181 7.02 18.62 -9.93
CA VAL A 181 5.77 18.66 -9.12
C VAL A 181 4.55 18.79 -10.01
N ARG A 182 4.62 19.66 -11.03
CA ARG A 182 3.51 19.88 -11.98
C ARG A 182 3.13 18.59 -12.72
N GLY A 183 4.11 17.89 -13.29
CA GLY A 183 3.87 16.63 -14.00
C GLY A 183 3.30 15.55 -13.07
N ALA A 184 3.84 15.43 -11.87
CA ALA A 184 3.37 14.48 -10.88
C ALA A 184 1.95 14.79 -10.39
N LEU A 185 1.63 16.06 -10.12
CA LEU A 185 0.28 16.49 -9.75
C LEU A 185 -0.72 16.22 -10.88
N MET A 186 -0.38 16.55 -12.13
CA MET A 186 -1.26 16.26 -13.26
C MET A 186 -1.54 14.75 -13.38
N ALA A 187 -0.50 13.91 -13.27
CA ALA A 187 -0.67 12.46 -13.29
C ALA A 187 -1.52 11.96 -12.11
N ALA A 188 -1.30 12.49 -10.91
CA ALA A 188 -2.03 12.09 -9.72
C ALA A 188 -3.50 12.56 -9.73
N VAL A 189 -3.79 13.74 -10.29
CA VAL A 189 -5.16 14.25 -10.49
C VAL A 189 -5.91 13.38 -11.48
N VAL A 190 -5.30 13.02 -12.62
CA VAL A 190 -5.91 12.09 -13.58
C VAL A 190 -6.11 10.72 -12.95
N PHE A 191 -5.16 10.23 -12.17
CA PHE A 191 -5.30 8.97 -11.45
C PHE A 191 -6.44 9.00 -10.42
N ALA A 192 -6.53 10.05 -9.61
CA ALA A 192 -7.54 10.20 -8.56
C ALA A 192 -8.94 10.41 -9.16
N PHE A 193 -9.10 11.40 -10.02
CA PHE A 193 -10.41 11.88 -10.48
C PHE A 193 -10.82 11.38 -11.87
N GLY A 194 -9.86 10.93 -12.68
CA GLY A 194 -10.10 10.44 -14.04
C GLY A 194 -10.28 8.94 -14.14
N THR A 195 -10.39 8.22 -13.02
CA THR A 195 -10.55 6.76 -12.99
C THR A 195 -11.68 6.33 -12.05
N SER A 196 -11.92 5.02 -11.97
CA SER A 196 -12.91 4.44 -11.05
C SER A 196 -12.56 4.62 -9.55
N LEU A 197 -11.41 5.21 -9.23
CA LEU A 197 -11.08 5.61 -7.86
C LEU A 197 -12.11 6.61 -7.32
N PHE A 198 -12.43 7.63 -8.10
CA PHE A 198 -13.40 8.64 -7.71
C PHE A 198 -14.83 8.09 -7.74
N SER A 199 -15.24 7.47 -8.84
CA SER A 199 -16.63 7.04 -9.03
C SER A 199 -17.03 5.83 -8.18
N THR A 200 -16.08 5.00 -7.74
CA THR A 200 -16.39 3.70 -7.13
C THR A 200 -15.55 3.41 -5.90
N ALA A 201 -14.22 3.34 -6.01
CA ALA A 201 -13.38 2.81 -4.93
C ALA A 201 -13.39 3.69 -3.66
N SER A 202 -13.56 5.00 -3.82
CA SER A 202 -13.65 5.96 -2.70
C SER A 202 -15.06 6.07 -2.10
N ARG A 203 -16.07 5.44 -2.72
CA ARG A 203 -17.47 5.59 -2.32
C ARG A 203 -17.82 4.71 -1.12
N VAL A 204 -17.38 3.46 -1.15
CA VAL A 204 -17.60 2.46 -0.10
C VAL A 204 -16.39 1.53 -0.05
N LEU A 205 -16.27 0.73 1.00
CA LEU A 205 -15.03 0.04 1.35
C LEU A 205 -14.92 -1.31 0.63
N TRP A 206 -14.80 -1.25 -0.69
CA TRP A 206 -14.51 -2.41 -1.51
C TRP A 206 -13.09 -2.92 -1.27
N GLN A 207 -12.86 -4.22 -1.48
CA GLN A 207 -11.52 -4.84 -1.52
C GLN A 207 -10.51 -4.13 -2.44
N HIS A 208 -10.98 -3.37 -3.44
CA HIS A 208 -10.14 -2.67 -4.40
C HIS A 208 -9.40 -1.48 -3.79
N GLY A 209 -10.01 -0.76 -2.85
CA GLY A 209 -9.41 0.43 -2.23
C GLY A 209 -8.13 0.09 -1.45
N PRO A 210 -8.21 -0.79 -0.44
CA PRO A 210 -7.05 -1.32 0.26
C PRO A 210 -5.99 -1.96 -0.63
N ALA A 211 -6.40 -2.79 -1.59
CA ALA A 211 -5.48 -3.44 -2.52
C ALA A 211 -4.67 -2.41 -3.30
N LEU A 212 -5.32 -1.32 -3.74
CA LEU A 212 -4.67 -0.24 -4.46
C LEU A 212 -3.74 0.60 -3.58
N LEU A 213 -4.10 0.84 -2.32
CA LEU A 213 -3.21 1.49 -1.35
C LEU A 213 -1.90 0.73 -1.24
N PHE A 214 -1.94 -0.58 -1.01
CA PHE A 214 -0.73 -1.38 -0.93
C PHE A 214 0.02 -1.49 -2.27
N ALA A 215 -0.68 -1.55 -3.39
CA ALA A 215 -0.07 -1.55 -4.71
C ALA A 215 0.68 -0.24 -5.01
N THR A 216 0.11 0.92 -4.63
CA THR A 216 0.76 2.23 -4.84
C THR A 216 1.92 2.46 -3.87
N ILE A 217 1.84 1.96 -2.62
CA ILE A 217 2.99 1.91 -1.70
C ILE A 217 4.10 1.03 -2.30
N ALA A 218 3.76 -0.17 -2.80
CA ALA A 218 4.71 -1.06 -3.45
C ALA A 218 5.39 -0.39 -4.65
N LEU A 219 4.62 0.27 -5.52
CA LEU A 219 5.15 1.03 -6.65
C LEU A 219 6.13 2.10 -6.17
N TRP A 220 5.76 2.90 -5.18
CA TRP A 220 6.61 3.93 -4.60
C TRP A 220 7.90 3.37 -3.98
N LEU A 221 7.81 2.26 -3.23
CA LEU A 221 8.96 1.57 -2.64
C LEU A 221 9.89 0.99 -3.71
N SER A 222 9.35 0.45 -4.81
CA SER A 222 10.15 -0.12 -5.91
C SER A 222 11.09 0.91 -6.55
N LEU A 223 10.73 2.19 -6.54
CA LEU A 223 11.55 3.29 -7.04
C LEU A 223 12.62 3.78 -6.03
N ARG A 224 12.64 3.21 -4.82
CA ARG A 224 13.53 3.59 -3.72
C ARG A 224 14.36 2.42 -3.19
N VAL A 225 13.98 1.20 -3.54
CA VAL A 225 14.56 0.00 -2.95
C VAL A 225 16.05 -0.11 -3.28
N SER A 226 16.86 -0.10 -2.23
CA SER A 226 18.31 -0.24 -2.32
C SER A 226 18.88 -1.11 -1.19
N THR A 227 18.01 -1.60 -0.30
CA THR A 227 18.37 -2.36 0.89
C THR A 227 17.49 -3.60 1.00
N ARG A 228 17.99 -4.63 1.71
CA ARG A 228 17.20 -5.85 2.00
C ARG A 228 15.89 -5.52 2.72
N ARG A 229 15.93 -4.58 3.68
CA ARG A 229 14.73 -4.10 4.39
C ARG A 229 13.70 -3.50 3.43
N GLY A 230 14.14 -2.71 2.44
CA GLY A 230 13.24 -2.16 1.43
C GLY A 230 12.60 -3.25 0.55
N LEU A 231 13.35 -4.30 0.19
CA LEU A 231 12.80 -5.44 -0.56
C LEU A 231 11.77 -6.23 0.26
N LEU A 232 12.02 -6.42 1.56
CA LEU A 232 11.06 -7.06 2.46
C LEU A 232 9.77 -6.24 2.56
N LEU A 233 9.87 -4.93 2.76
CA LEU A 233 8.70 -4.05 2.81
C LEU A 233 7.92 -4.05 1.49
N LEU A 234 8.62 -4.06 0.34
CA LEU A 234 7.99 -4.22 -0.96
C LEU A 234 7.21 -5.53 -1.06
N GLY A 235 7.81 -6.66 -0.66
CA GLY A 235 7.15 -7.96 -0.63
C GLY A 235 5.94 -8.01 0.29
N VAL A 236 6.03 -7.40 1.48
CA VAL A 236 4.92 -7.26 2.42
C VAL A 236 3.78 -6.46 1.80
N CYS A 237 4.05 -5.35 1.13
CA CYS A 237 3.01 -4.56 0.46
C CYS A 237 2.35 -5.33 -0.68
N LEU A 238 3.13 -6.05 -1.51
CA LEU A 238 2.58 -6.89 -2.57
C LEU A 238 1.73 -8.04 -2.01
N GLY A 239 2.18 -8.67 -0.93
CA GLY A 239 1.42 -9.68 -0.21
C GLY A 239 0.11 -9.12 0.36
N ALA A 240 0.16 -7.96 1.02
CA ALA A 240 -1.02 -7.30 1.55
C ALA A 240 -2.03 -6.94 0.45
N ALA A 241 -1.56 -6.47 -0.71
CA ALA A 241 -2.42 -6.22 -1.88
C ALA A 241 -3.11 -7.51 -2.37
N TRP A 242 -2.40 -8.64 -2.38
CA TRP A 242 -2.94 -9.95 -2.75
C TRP A 242 -3.99 -10.44 -1.74
N VAL A 243 -3.74 -10.31 -0.44
CA VAL A 243 -4.73 -10.70 0.60
C VAL A 243 -5.99 -9.85 0.49
N CYS A 244 -5.86 -8.55 0.16
CA CYS A 244 -7.02 -7.70 -0.09
C CYS A 244 -7.79 -8.15 -1.34
N ARG A 245 -7.09 -8.51 -2.42
CA ARG A 245 -7.70 -8.95 -3.67
C ARG A 245 -6.77 -9.93 -4.43
N PRO A 246 -7.09 -11.23 -4.50
CA PRO A 246 -6.18 -12.23 -5.09
C PRO A 246 -5.75 -11.95 -6.54
N THR A 247 -6.57 -11.24 -7.31
CA THR A 247 -6.22 -10.82 -8.69
C THR A 247 -5.01 -9.89 -8.74
N MET A 248 -4.61 -9.26 -7.63
CA MET A 248 -3.37 -8.47 -7.53
C MET A 248 -2.10 -9.32 -7.64
N ALA A 249 -2.20 -10.65 -7.65
CA ALA A 249 -1.09 -11.53 -8.02
C ALA A 249 -0.47 -11.13 -9.37
N LEU A 250 -1.30 -10.77 -10.36
CA LEU A 250 -0.83 -10.34 -11.68
C LEU A 250 0.03 -9.07 -11.60
N PHE A 251 -0.41 -8.10 -10.79
CA PHE A 251 0.35 -6.86 -10.56
C PHE A 251 1.69 -7.16 -9.86
N GLY A 252 1.68 -8.01 -8.83
CA GLY A 252 2.88 -8.44 -8.13
C GLY A 252 3.87 -9.16 -9.05
N LEU A 253 3.40 -10.07 -9.91
CA LEU A 253 4.24 -10.75 -10.90
C LEU A 253 4.86 -9.75 -11.90
N ALA A 254 4.06 -8.81 -12.41
CA ALA A 254 4.53 -7.78 -13.33
C ALA A 254 5.61 -6.88 -12.70
N MET A 255 5.47 -6.52 -11.42
CA MET A 255 6.48 -5.73 -10.70
C MET A 255 7.76 -6.53 -10.38
N CYS A 256 7.62 -7.82 -10.04
CA CYS A 256 8.77 -8.67 -9.70
C CYS A 256 9.57 -9.12 -10.93
N TRP A 257 8.95 -9.15 -12.12
CA TRP A 257 9.58 -9.64 -13.35
C TRP A 257 10.88 -8.89 -13.71
N PRO A 258 10.92 -7.55 -13.78
CA PRO A 258 12.17 -6.83 -14.07
C PRO A 258 13.27 -7.06 -13.01
N LEU A 259 12.89 -7.17 -11.73
CA LEU A 259 13.83 -7.44 -10.64
C LEU A 259 14.47 -8.83 -10.80
N TRP A 260 13.68 -9.81 -11.23
CA TRP A 260 14.18 -11.15 -11.52
C TRP A 260 15.12 -11.17 -12.73
N CYS A 261 14.74 -10.51 -13.82
CA CYS A 261 15.57 -10.42 -15.03
C CYS A 261 16.93 -9.76 -14.75
N THR A 262 16.95 -8.65 -14.02
CA THR A 262 18.19 -7.95 -13.65
C THR A 262 19.07 -8.81 -12.74
N HIS A 263 18.49 -9.48 -11.74
CA HIS A 263 19.24 -10.40 -10.87
C HIS A 263 19.88 -11.56 -11.64
N ARG A 264 19.14 -12.17 -12.58
CA ARG A 264 19.66 -13.24 -13.45
C ARG A 264 20.81 -12.76 -14.33
N TRP A 265 20.66 -11.60 -14.95
CA TRP A 265 21.68 -11.02 -15.83
C TRP A 265 22.98 -10.73 -15.08
N VAL A 266 22.90 -10.11 -13.90
CA VAL A 266 24.07 -9.83 -13.04
C VAL A 266 24.80 -11.11 -12.64
N ASN A 267 24.05 -12.14 -12.24
CA ASN A 267 24.64 -13.43 -11.87
C ASN A 267 25.30 -14.13 -13.06
N HIS A 268 24.73 -13.99 -14.26
CA HIS A 268 25.35 -14.49 -15.49
C HIS A 268 26.69 -13.79 -15.76
N CYS A 269 26.73 -12.45 -15.73
CA CYS A 269 27.98 -11.68 -15.92
C CYS A 269 29.06 -12.03 -14.87
N ARG A 270 28.69 -12.29 -13.61
CA ARG A 270 29.65 -12.74 -12.57
C ARG A 270 30.24 -14.11 -12.87
N ARG A 271 29.47 -15.02 -13.46
CA ARG A 271 29.95 -16.37 -13.83
C ARG A 271 30.84 -16.34 -15.07
N THR A 272 30.57 -15.44 -16.01
CA THR A 272 31.32 -15.34 -17.28
C THR A 272 32.51 -14.38 -17.22
N SER A 273 32.64 -13.57 -16.17
CA SER A 273 33.83 -12.74 -15.99
C SER A 273 35.05 -13.64 -15.80
N PRO A 274 36.10 -13.54 -16.64
CA PRO A 274 37.31 -14.31 -16.43
C PRO A 274 37.84 -13.99 -15.03
N ARG A 275 38.00 -15.01 -14.18
CA ARG A 275 38.76 -14.88 -12.93
C ARG A 275 40.06 -14.20 -13.33
N ARG A 276 40.29 -12.96 -12.89
CA ARG A 276 41.57 -12.27 -13.09
C ARG A 276 42.63 -13.24 -12.57
N GLY A 277 43.31 -13.89 -13.50
CA GLY A 277 44.41 -14.79 -13.20
C GLY A 277 45.35 -14.00 -12.30
N SER A 278 45.74 -14.63 -11.21
CA SER A 278 46.82 -14.14 -10.36
C SER A 278 47.98 -13.76 -11.29
N VAL A 279 48.20 -12.45 -11.47
CA VAL A 279 49.40 -11.95 -12.09
C VAL A 279 50.51 -12.34 -11.14
N ARG A 280 51.08 -13.51 -11.39
CA ARG A 280 52.27 -14.03 -10.73
C ARG A 280 53.34 -12.98 -10.98
N ARG A 281 53.62 -12.14 -9.99
CA ARG A 281 54.79 -11.25 -9.98
C ARG A 281 56.01 -12.12 -10.26
N ARG A 282 56.48 -12.14 -11.51
CA ARG A 282 57.82 -12.62 -11.84
C ARG A 282 58.76 -11.63 -11.18
N SER A 283 59.46 -12.10 -10.14
CA SER A 283 60.57 -11.40 -9.52
C SER A 283 61.57 -11.00 -10.61
N GLY A 284 61.73 -9.69 -10.80
CA GLY A 284 62.74 -9.14 -11.68
C GLY A 284 64.12 -9.62 -11.26
N LYS A 285 64.88 -10.12 -12.24
CA LYS A 285 66.32 -10.35 -12.13
C LYS A 285 67.00 -9.03 -11.75
N ARG A 286 67.89 -9.11 -10.75
CA ARG A 286 68.87 -8.07 -10.42
C ARG A 286 69.73 -7.78 -11.66
N SER A 287 69.89 -6.50 -11.99
CA SER A 287 70.95 -5.99 -12.85
C SER A 287 72.30 -6.14 -12.15
N PRO A 288 73.38 -6.55 -12.85
CA PRO A 288 74.74 -6.47 -12.31
C PRO A 288 75.24 -5.01 -12.38
N GLU A 289 75.85 -4.58 -11.29
CA GLU A 289 76.67 -3.38 -11.21
C GLU A 289 77.83 -3.48 -12.21
N ILE A 290 78.03 -2.43 -13.01
CA ILE A 290 79.23 -2.19 -13.80
C ILE A 290 79.53 -0.69 -13.70
N TRP A 291 80.60 -0.40 -12.95
CA TRP A 291 81.43 0.82 -12.79
C TRP A 291 80.75 2.16 -12.50
#